data_AF-A0A8E2EZ06-F1
#
_entry.id   AF-A0A8E2EZ06-F1
#
_cell.length_a   1.000
_cell.length_b   1.000
_cell.length_c   1.000
_cell.angle_alpha   90.00
_cell.angle_beta   90.00
_cell.angle_gamma   90.00
#
_symmetry.space_group_name_H-M   'P 1'
#
loop_
_entity.id
_entity.type
_entity.pdbx_description
1 polymer ?
#
loop_
_entity_poly.entity_id
_entity_poly.type
_entity_poly.pdbx_seq_one_letter_code
_entity_poly.pdbx_strand_id
1 'polypeptide(L)'
;MPPSSPLRWMFIVSEANKALRGEAAAFCSLKTLCIENGACEGGFQLVTIAPFFKLPSLRTFQAYQCQDGSWIAENYNTFAEKNIGKFCITSINIEWSMLSIEAINALIRGCKALRSFQYSHHYKVGSRLSAEQFTTRELIRALGNHCKTLEYFRLDLHSGWDPQMWLRLIEEEDDFRLGDIRNFTKLATLDVEQTALLTEDPKKQISNRPFVEMMPSSLQSLTIRSCSDSIIPHIRDLSIWHKDFLPQLKQVEITAIKEVISDVVTYNAKIWSERRAFTGAFSPSVDFNVKEKFDTGASLNGFWPLPPPTWRS
;
A
#
# COMPACT_ATOMS: atom_id res chain seq x y z
N MET A 1 -17.33 5.21 -14.52
CA MET A 1 -18.09 4.87 -15.74
C MET A 1 -17.62 3.52 -16.24
N PRO A 2 -18.48 2.53 -16.50
CA PRO A 2 -18.03 1.22 -16.99
C PRO A 2 -17.52 1.34 -18.44
N PRO A 3 -16.29 0.90 -18.74
CA PRO A 3 -15.65 1.11 -20.04
C PRO A 3 -15.92 -0.07 -20.99
N SER A 4 -17.10 -0.14 -21.59
CA SER A 4 -17.47 -1.31 -22.42
C SER A 4 -17.25 -1.17 -23.94
N SER A 5 -16.58 -0.13 -24.45
CA SER A 5 -16.21 -0.10 -25.89
C SER A 5 -14.83 0.52 -26.17
N PRO A 6 -14.00 -0.11 -27.03
CA PRO A 6 -12.70 0.42 -27.46
C PRO A 6 -12.75 1.87 -28.00
N LEU A 7 -13.84 2.21 -28.68
CA LEU A 7 -14.08 3.56 -29.21
C LEU A 7 -14.14 4.64 -28.13
N ARG A 8 -14.68 4.32 -26.94
CA ARG A 8 -14.72 5.27 -25.81
C ARG A 8 -13.33 5.49 -25.22
N TRP A 9 -12.50 4.44 -25.11
CA TRP A 9 -11.12 4.60 -24.68
C TRP A 9 -10.30 5.44 -25.67
N MET A 10 -10.49 5.23 -26.97
CA MET A 10 -9.84 6.06 -27.99
C MET A 10 -10.24 7.53 -27.89
N PHE A 11 -11.51 7.83 -27.65
CA PHE A 11 -11.97 9.19 -27.40
C PHE A 11 -11.32 9.79 -26.14
N ILE A 12 -11.38 9.06 -25.03
CA ILE A 12 -10.81 9.47 -23.73
C ILE A 12 -9.30 9.77 -23.86
N VAL A 13 -8.55 8.87 -24.50
CA VAL A 13 -7.10 9.04 -24.75
C VAL A 13 -6.84 10.20 -25.71
N SER A 14 -7.67 10.38 -26.75
CA SER A 14 -7.56 11.51 -27.68
C SER A 14 -7.71 12.84 -26.95
N GLU A 15 -8.73 12.98 -26.09
CA GLU A 15 -8.96 14.18 -25.30
C GLU A 15 -7.82 14.45 -24.31
N ALA A 16 -7.29 13.42 -23.65
CA ALA A 16 -6.09 13.60 -22.82
C ALA A 16 -4.91 14.15 -23.63
N ASN A 17 -4.65 13.60 -24.82
CA ASN A 17 -3.57 14.08 -25.68
C ASN A 17 -3.78 15.52 -26.17
N LYS A 18 -5.02 15.93 -26.46
CA LYS A 18 -5.35 17.33 -26.76
C LYS A 18 -4.99 18.25 -25.58
N ALA A 19 -5.38 17.86 -24.37
CA ALA A 19 -5.07 18.63 -23.16
C ALA A 19 -3.55 18.79 -22.95
N LEU A 20 -2.76 17.75 -23.25
CA LEU A 20 -1.29 17.83 -23.19
C LEU A 20 -0.67 18.78 -24.20
N ARG A 21 -1.33 19.00 -25.34
CA ARG A 21 -0.90 19.98 -26.35
C ARG A 21 -1.42 21.40 -26.08
N GLY A 22 -2.14 21.61 -24.97
CA GLY A 22 -2.78 22.89 -24.66
C GLY A 22 -3.98 23.20 -25.56
N GLU A 23 -4.51 22.20 -26.27
CA GLU A 23 -5.71 22.35 -27.08
C GLU A 23 -6.96 22.32 -26.18
N ALA A 24 -8.07 22.87 -26.68
CA ALA A 24 -9.36 22.73 -26.03
C ALA A 24 -9.72 21.23 -25.95
N ALA A 25 -9.75 20.71 -24.73
CA ALA A 25 -9.94 19.31 -24.45
C ALA A 25 -10.92 19.15 -23.30
N ALA A 26 -11.77 18.13 -23.39
CA ALA A 26 -12.38 17.59 -22.19
C ALA A 26 -11.22 17.16 -21.26
N PHE A 27 -11.31 17.41 -19.96
CA PHE A 27 -10.34 16.98 -18.93
C PHE A 27 -9.12 17.87 -18.62
N CYS A 28 -8.97 19.07 -19.21
CA CYS A 28 -7.88 19.98 -18.81
C CYS A 28 -7.91 20.38 -17.32
N SER A 29 -9.10 20.36 -16.70
CA SER A 29 -9.35 20.63 -15.28
C SER A 29 -9.50 19.37 -14.42
N LEU A 30 -9.24 18.18 -14.96
CA LEU A 30 -9.40 16.92 -14.24
C LEU A 30 -8.41 16.86 -13.06
N LYS A 31 -8.93 16.80 -11.83
CA LYS A 31 -8.14 16.73 -10.59
C LYS A 31 -7.95 15.32 -10.05
N THR A 32 -8.95 14.47 -10.27
CA THR A 32 -8.96 13.09 -9.79
C THR A 32 -9.27 12.17 -10.95
N LEU A 33 -8.42 11.17 -11.17
CA LEU A 33 -8.66 10.09 -12.10
C LEU A 33 -8.90 8.82 -11.29
N CYS A 34 -10.12 8.29 -11.39
CA CYS A 34 -10.54 7.07 -10.72
C CYS A 34 -10.92 6.04 -11.77
N ILE A 35 -10.25 4.89 -11.77
CA ILE A 35 -10.47 3.83 -12.76
C ILE A 35 -10.65 2.51 -12.02
N GLU A 36 -11.71 1.82 -12.36
CA GLU A 36 -12.12 0.55 -11.79
C GLU A 36 -12.45 -0.41 -12.94
N ASN A 37 -11.99 -1.65 -12.83
CA ASN A 37 -12.46 -2.72 -13.70
C ASN A 37 -13.72 -3.37 -13.10
N GLY A 38 -14.85 -3.23 -13.79
CA GLY A 38 -16.18 -3.62 -13.30
C GLY A 38 -16.55 -5.09 -13.50
N ALA A 39 -15.68 -6.02 -13.08
CA ALA A 39 -15.95 -7.47 -12.99
C ALA A 39 -15.60 -8.39 -14.19
N CYS A 40 -14.58 -8.07 -15.00
CA CYS A 40 -14.00 -9.03 -15.94
C CYS A 40 -12.62 -9.52 -15.48
N GLU A 41 -12.34 -10.82 -15.65
CA GLU A 41 -10.99 -11.38 -15.45
C GLU A 41 -9.99 -10.61 -16.31
N GLY A 42 -8.91 -10.10 -15.68
CA GLY A 42 -7.81 -9.44 -16.39
C GLY A 42 -7.70 -7.92 -16.26
N GLY A 43 -8.30 -7.29 -15.24
CA GLY A 43 -7.98 -5.90 -14.84
C GLY A 43 -8.04 -4.83 -15.95
N PHE A 44 -7.51 -3.64 -15.67
CA PHE A 44 -7.15 -2.68 -16.73
C PHE A 44 -5.64 -2.44 -16.75
N GLN A 45 -5.11 -2.09 -17.92
CA GLN A 45 -3.66 -1.92 -18.09
C GLN A 45 -3.23 -0.48 -17.80
N LEU A 46 -2.19 -0.32 -16.97
CA LEU A 46 -1.65 0.99 -16.59
C LEU A 46 -1.19 1.84 -17.80
N VAL A 47 -0.62 1.20 -18.82
CA VAL A 47 -0.18 1.87 -20.05
C VAL A 47 -1.29 2.66 -20.74
N THR A 48 -2.51 2.12 -20.76
CA THR A 48 -3.65 2.71 -21.48
C THR A 48 -4.04 4.08 -20.94
N ILE A 49 -3.70 4.35 -19.67
CA ILE A 49 -4.08 5.57 -18.96
C ILE A 49 -2.90 6.51 -18.73
N ALA A 50 -1.69 6.11 -19.17
CA ALA A 50 -0.47 6.90 -19.04
C ALA A 50 -0.56 8.34 -19.57
N PRO A 51 -1.30 8.66 -20.66
CA PRO A 51 -1.48 10.03 -21.12
C PRO A 51 -2.12 10.96 -20.07
N PHE A 52 -2.97 10.44 -19.18
CA PHE A 52 -3.64 11.24 -18.16
C PHE A 52 -2.70 11.74 -17.08
N PHE A 53 -1.62 11.00 -16.78
CA PHE A 53 -0.70 11.37 -15.68
C PHE A 53 0.00 12.71 -15.88
N LYS A 54 0.08 13.16 -17.14
CA LYS A 54 0.69 14.43 -17.53
C LYS A 54 -0.28 15.61 -17.47
N LEU A 55 -1.55 15.38 -17.18
CA LEU A 55 -2.52 16.47 -17.08
C LEU A 55 -2.12 17.43 -15.94
N PRO A 56 -2.01 18.75 -16.20
CA PRO A 56 -1.45 19.71 -15.25
C PRO A 56 -2.32 19.88 -14.00
N SER A 57 -3.62 19.60 -14.11
CA SER A 57 -4.59 19.69 -13.01
C SER A 57 -4.71 18.40 -12.19
N LEU A 58 -4.18 17.27 -12.69
CA LEU A 58 -4.35 15.98 -12.03
C LEU A 58 -3.51 15.92 -10.74
N ARG A 59 -4.16 15.57 -9.64
CA ARG A 59 -3.57 15.50 -8.29
C ARG A 59 -3.73 14.12 -7.67
N THR A 60 -4.80 13.42 -7.98
CA THR A 60 -5.12 12.12 -7.39
C THR A 60 -5.33 11.08 -8.48
N PHE A 61 -4.62 9.97 -8.37
CA PHE A 61 -4.82 8.79 -9.20
C PHE A 61 -5.30 7.63 -8.31
N GLN A 62 -6.43 7.06 -8.68
CA GLN A 62 -7.04 5.92 -8.00
C GLN A 62 -7.31 4.80 -9.01
N ALA A 63 -6.88 3.61 -8.65
CA ALA A 63 -6.97 2.42 -9.47
C ALA A 63 -7.51 1.26 -8.63
N TYR A 64 -8.48 0.53 -9.17
CA TYR A 64 -8.98 -0.71 -8.60
C TYR A 64 -8.89 -1.82 -9.65
N GLN A 65 -8.24 -2.94 -9.30
CA GLN A 65 -7.95 -4.04 -10.24
C GLN A 65 -7.15 -3.59 -11.48
N CYS A 66 -6.08 -2.83 -11.24
CA CYS A 66 -5.08 -2.51 -12.25
C CYS A 66 -4.09 -3.66 -12.39
N GLN A 67 -3.65 -3.92 -13.61
CA GLN A 67 -2.58 -4.86 -13.88
C GLN A 67 -1.51 -4.24 -14.78
N ASP A 68 -0.39 -4.91 -14.86
CA ASP A 68 0.60 -4.62 -15.87
C ASP A 68 0.00 -4.71 -17.27
N GLY A 69 0.45 -3.83 -18.15
CA GLY A 69 0.05 -3.84 -19.54
C GLY A 69 0.86 -4.79 -20.40
N SER A 70 0.82 -4.55 -21.71
CA SER A 70 1.75 -5.18 -22.65
C SER A 70 3.20 -4.66 -22.55
N TRP A 71 3.49 -3.79 -21.57
CA TRP A 71 4.81 -3.20 -21.39
C TRP A 71 5.70 -4.15 -20.62
N ILE A 72 6.92 -4.33 -21.12
CA ILE A 72 8.00 -4.99 -20.39
C ILE A 72 8.75 -3.96 -19.51
N ALA A 73 9.59 -4.45 -18.60
CA ALA A 73 10.42 -3.64 -17.72
C ALA A 73 11.13 -2.46 -18.43
N GLU A 74 11.73 -2.70 -19.60
CA GLU A 74 12.41 -1.67 -20.39
C GLU A 74 11.48 -0.53 -20.83
N ASN A 75 10.23 -0.84 -21.19
CA ASN A 75 9.25 0.18 -21.57
C ASN A 75 8.88 1.06 -20.38
N TYR A 76 8.65 0.46 -19.21
CA TYR A 76 8.36 1.19 -17.97
C TYR A 76 9.55 2.06 -17.55
N ASN A 77 10.77 1.54 -17.63
CA ASN A 77 11.98 2.29 -17.29
C ASN A 77 12.17 3.50 -18.23
N THR A 78 12.04 3.29 -19.54
CA THR A 78 12.06 4.37 -20.54
C THR A 78 10.97 5.41 -20.27
N PHE A 79 9.76 4.97 -19.93
CA PHE A 79 8.67 5.87 -19.58
C PHE A 79 8.97 6.64 -18.29
N ALA A 80 9.50 5.99 -17.25
CA ALA A 80 9.89 6.63 -16.00
C ALA A 80 10.91 7.74 -16.25
N GLU A 81 11.97 7.44 -17.00
CA GLU A 81 13.04 8.38 -17.33
C GLU A 81 12.55 9.60 -18.11
N LYS A 82 11.67 9.39 -19.09
CA LYS A 82 11.08 10.49 -19.88
C LYS A 82 10.17 11.38 -19.05
N ASN A 83 9.68 10.91 -17.89
CA ASN A 83 8.64 11.56 -17.13
C ASN A 83 9.02 11.96 -15.71
N ILE A 84 10.29 11.84 -15.31
CA ILE A 84 10.77 12.19 -13.97
C ILE A 84 10.25 13.57 -13.56
N GLY A 85 9.49 13.63 -12.45
CA GLY A 85 8.95 14.86 -11.87
C GLY A 85 7.95 15.63 -12.75
N LYS A 86 7.43 15.04 -13.83
CA LYS A 86 6.49 15.72 -14.76
C LYS A 86 5.03 15.60 -14.35
N PHE A 87 4.67 14.64 -13.51
CA PHE A 87 3.31 14.43 -13.04
C PHE A 87 3.03 15.33 -11.85
N CYS A 88 1.90 16.03 -11.90
CA CYS A 88 1.43 16.85 -10.78
C CYS A 88 0.67 16.03 -9.73
N ILE A 89 0.65 14.70 -9.87
CA ILE A 89 0.00 13.77 -8.94
C ILE A 89 0.70 13.83 -7.58
N THR A 90 -0.09 14.00 -6.53
CA THR A 90 0.35 14.03 -5.12
C THR A 90 -0.21 12.86 -4.32
N SER A 91 -1.22 12.16 -4.84
CA SER A 91 -1.82 10.99 -4.18
C SER A 91 -2.03 9.85 -5.18
N ILE A 92 -1.51 8.67 -4.86
CA ILE A 92 -1.72 7.43 -5.60
C ILE A 92 -2.39 6.43 -4.67
N ASN A 93 -3.54 5.89 -5.08
CA ASN A 93 -4.21 4.79 -4.41
C ASN A 93 -4.44 3.66 -5.41
N ILE A 94 -3.77 2.53 -5.20
CA ILE A 94 -3.84 1.37 -6.08
C ILE A 94 -4.34 0.20 -5.25
N GLU A 95 -5.60 -0.15 -5.46
CA GLU A 95 -6.27 -1.18 -4.69
C GLU A 95 -6.49 -2.43 -5.54
N TRP A 96 -6.33 -3.60 -4.91
CA TRP A 96 -6.68 -4.89 -5.48
C TRP A 96 -6.00 -5.14 -6.84
N SER A 97 -4.76 -4.68 -6.96
CA SER A 97 -4.04 -4.60 -8.23
C SER A 97 -2.79 -5.48 -8.23
N MET A 98 -2.27 -5.74 -9.42
CA MET A 98 -1.09 -6.56 -9.64
C MET A 98 -0.14 -5.85 -10.61
N LEU A 99 0.77 -5.07 -10.04
CA LEU A 99 1.76 -4.29 -10.80
C LEU A 99 3.18 -4.77 -10.47
N SER A 100 4.05 -4.78 -11.47
CA SER A 100 5.50 -4.94 -11.28
C SER A 100 6.10 -3.73 -10.56
N ILE A 101 7.32 -3.92 -10.02
CA ILE A 101 8.06 -2.79 -9.45
C ILE A 101 8.34 -1.71 -10.50
N GLU A 102 8.62 -2.08 -11.74
CA GLU A 102 8.90 -1.12 -12.80
C GLU A 102 7.69 -0.25 -13.10
N ALA A 103 6.49 -0.84 -13.14
CA ALA A 103 5.25 -0.09 -13.32
C ALA A 103 5.01 0.90 -12.17
N ILE A 104 5.17 0.44 -10.92
CA ILE A 104 5.02 1.29 -9.73
C ILE A 104 6.07 2.39 -9.70
N ASN A 105 7.33 2.05 -9.96
CA ASN A 105 8.46 2.98 -9.99
C ASN A 105 8.27 4.04 -11.09
N ALA A 106 7.73 3.66 -12.24
CA ALA A 106 7.41 4.58 -13.33
C ALA A 106 6.36 5.63 -12.92
N LEU A 107 5.35 5.25 -12.14
CA LEU A 107 4.38 6.19 -11.57
C LEU A 107 5.01 7.09 -10.51
N ILE A 108 5.72 6.50 -9.55
CA ILE A 108 6.31 7.22 -8.41
C ILE A 108 7.35 8.23 -8.89
N ARG A 109 8.29 7.82 -9.74
CA ARG A 109 9.34 8.71 -10.29
C ARG A 109 8.76 9.82 -11.15
N GLY A 110 7.63 9.57 -11.78
CA GLY A 110 6.94 10.58 -12.57
C GLY A 110 6.37 11.72 -11.72
N CYS A 111 6.00 11.47 -10.46
CA CYS A 111 5.45 12.48 -9.57
C CYS A 111 6.50 13.53 -9.15
N LYS A 112 6.11 14.79 -9.04
CA LYS A 112 6.99 15.88 -8.55
C LYS A 112 7.17 15.87 -7.03
N ALA A 113 6.11 15.60 -6.29
CA ALA A 113 6.07 15.65 -4.84
C ALA A 113 4.94 14.75 -4.33
N LEU A 114 5.18 13.44 -4.29
CA LEU A 114 4.19 12.48 -3.83
C LEU A 114 4.00 12.63 -2.32
N ARG A 115 2.74 12.77 -1.87
CA ARG A 115 2.37 12.96 -0.46
C ARG A 115 1.62 11.75 0.11
N SER A 116 0.88 11.03 -0.72
CA SER A 116 0.15 9.83 -0.29
C SER A 116 0.37 8.68 -1.27
N PHE A 117 0.73 7.52 -0.75
CA PHE A 117 0.83 6.29 -1.51
C PHE A 117 0.13 5.15 -0.79
N GLN A 118 -0.78 4.47 -1.49
CA GLN A 118 -1.46 3.29 -0.99
C GLN A 118 -1.39 2.19 -2.03
N TYR A 119 -1.08 0.98 -1.59
CA TYR A 119 -1.08 -0.19 -2.44
C TYR A 119 -1.72 -1.38 -1.72
N SER A 120 -2.67 -2.06 -2.38
CA SER A 120 -3.13 -3.38 -1.99
C SER A 120 -3.04 -4.40 -3.12
N HIS A 121 -2.54 -5.59 -2.79
CA HIS A 121 -2.34 -6.69 -3.74
C HIS A 121 -3.59 -7.58 -3.84
N HIS A 122 -3.78 -8.28 -4.97
CA HIS A 122 -4.89 -9.22 -5.17
C HIS A 122 -4.48 -10.52 -5.89
N TYR A 123 -4.84 -11.67 -5.32
CA TYR A 123 -4.42 -13.03 -5.76
C TYR A 123 -5.25 -13.58 -6.92
N LYS A 124 -6.57 -13.29 -6.94
CA LYS A 124 -7.51 -14.09 -7.74
C LYS A 124 -7.48 -13.80 -9.24
N VAL A 125 -6.48 -13.08 -9.76
CA VAL A 125 -6.33 -12.87 -11.21
C VAL A 125 -5.36 -13.90 -11.79
N GLY A 126 -5.80 -15.16 -11.81
CA GLY A 126 -5.23 -16.22 -12.63
C GLY A 126 -3.91 -16.85 -12.15
N SER A 127 -3.88 -18.18 -12.14
CA SER A 127 -2.72 -19.06 -11.90
C SER A 127 -1.57 -18.95 -12.93
N ARG A 128 -1.50 -17.84 -13.69
CA ARG A 128 -0.61 -17.66 -14.84
C ARG A 128 0.22 -16.38 -14.81
N LEU A 129 0.13 -15.59 -13.75
CA LEU A 129 0.87 -14.34 -13.65
C LEU A 129 2.06 -14.56 -12.70
N SER A 130 3.23 -14.24 -13.25
CA SER A 130 4.55 -14.77 -12.93
C SER A 130 5.06 -14.42 -11.53
N ALA A 131 5.96 -15.30 -11.05
CA ALA A 131 6.69 -15.23 -9.79
C ALA A 131 7.63 -14.00 -9.59
N GLU A 132 7.46 -12.93 -10.36
CA GLU A 132 8.22 -11.68 -10.20
C GLU A 132 7.33 -10.65 -9.52
N GLN A 133 7.00 -10.92 -8.25
CA GLN A 133 6.38 -9.95 -7.36
C GLN A 133 7.48 -9.03 -6.80
N PHE A 134 7.15 -7.76 -6.61
CA PHE A 134 8.10 -6.82 -6.02
C PHE A 134 8.19 -7.01 -4.52
N THR A 135 9.39 -6.79 -4.01
CA THR A 135 9.66 -6.80 -2.58
C THR A 135 9.28 -5.47 -1.95
N THR A 136 8.88 -5.48 -0.68
CA THR A 136 8.60 -4.26 0.09
C THR A 136 9.80 -3.30 0.07
N ARG A 137 11.03 -3.84 0.07
CA ARG A 137 12.26 -3.05 0.00
C ARG A 137 12.40 -2.31 -1.33
N GLU A 138 12.10 -2.94 -2.45
CA GLU A 138 12.11 -2.28 -3.76
C GLU A 138 11.11 -1.12 -3.82
N LEU A 139 9.90 -1.34 -3.28
CA LEU A 139 8.91 -0.28 -3.17
C LEU A 139 9.43 0.89 -2.31
N ILE A 140 10.06 0.61 -1.18
CA ILE A 140 10.64 1.64 -0.31
C ILE A 140 11.77 2.40 -1.02
N ARG A 141 12.62 1.72 -1.79
CA ARG A 141 13.63 2.39 -2.63
C ARG A 141 12.99 3.32 -3.65
N ALA A 142 11.91 2.89 -4.31
CA ALA A 142 11.18 3.73 -5.27
C ALA A 142 10.56 4.97 -4.59
N LEU A 143 9.92 4.78 -3.43
CA LEU A 143 9.35 5.85 -2.60
C LEU A 143 10.41 6.78 -1.99
N GLY A 144 11.67 6.34 -1.88
CA GLY A 144 12.78 7.13 -1.34
C GLY A 144 12.99 8.47 -2.05
N ASN A 145 12.60 8.56 -3.33
CA ASN A 145 12.60 9.82 -4.10
C ASN A 145 11.69 10.91 -3.48
N HIS A 146 10.70 10.49 -2.69
CA HIS A 146 9.70 11.34 -2.04
C HIS A 146 9.82 11.33 -0.52
N CYS A 147 10.97 10.93 0.03
CA CYS A 147 11.19 10.87 1.49
C CYS A 147 10.97 12.21 2.22
N LYS A 148 11.06 13.34 1.50
CA LYS A 148 10.82 14.70 2.03
C LYS A 148 9.40 15.21 1.83
N THR A 149 8.53 14.47 1.13
CA THR A 149 7.18 14.91 0.77
C THR A 149 6.09 13.90 1.16
N LEU A 150 6.43 12.62 1.27
CA LEU A 150 5.49 11.55 1.60
C LEU A 150 5.00 11.71 3.04
N GLU A 151 3.69 11.85 3.20
CA GLU A 151 2.99 12.08 4.47
C GLU A 151 2.15 10.87 4.89
N TYR A 152 1.64 10.10 3.92
CA TYR A 152 0.82 8.93 4.14
C TYR A 152 1.35 7.74 3.34
N PHE A 153 1.55 6.61 4.00
CA PHE A 153 1.92 5.36 3.36
C PHE A 153 1.09 4.20 3.89
N ARG A 154 0.43 3.48 2.97
CA ARG A 154 -0.29 2.24 3.27
C ARG A 154 0.15 1.11 2.35
N LEU A 155 0.43 -0.05 2.93
CA LEU A 155 0.82 -1.25 2.18
C LEU A 155 0.06 -2.47 2.71
N ASP A 156 -0.76 -3.08 1.85
CA ASP A 156 -1.56 -4.27 2.15
C ASP A 156 -1.22 -5.39 1.18
N LEU A 157 -0.34 -6.30 1.58
CA LEU A 157 0.08 -7.41 0.73
C LEU A 157 -0.76 -8.65 1.01
N HIS A 158 -1.06 -8.98 2.26
CA HIS A 158 -1.77 -10.20 2.67
C HIS A 158 -3.14 -10.42 2.03
N SER A 159 -3.87 -9.37 1.63
CA SER A 159 -5.20 -9.51 1.01
C SER A 159 -5.19 -10.24 -0.35
N GLY A 160 -4.00 -10.45 -0.93
CA GLY A 160 -3.85 -10.89 -2.30
C GLY A 160 -2.85 -12.01 -2.54
N TRP A 161 -2.45 -12.78 -1.53
CA TRP A 161 -1.51 -13.88 -1.75
C TRP A 161 -2.19 -15.23 -1.53
N ASP A 162 -1.74 -16.26 -2.24
CA ASP A 162 -2.00 -17.64 -1.82
C ASP A 162 -1.43 -17.81 -0.41
N PRO A 163 -2.22 -18.25 0.59
CA PRO A 163 -1.73 -18.45 1.95
C PRO A 163 -0.46 -19.32 2.02
N GLN A 164 -0.32 -20.32 1.14
CA GLN A 164 0.85 -21.21 1.11
C GLN A 164 2.08 -20.53 0.50
N MET A 165 1.91 -19.73 -0.55
CA MET A 165 3.02 -18.95 -1.11
C MET A 165 3.42 -17.81 -0.19
N TRP A 166 2.45 -17.17 0.46
CA TRP A 166 2.67 -16.11 1.43
C TRP A 166 3.55 -16.57 2.58
N LEU A 167 3.25 -17.73 3.17
CA LEU A 167 4.06 -18.32 4.23
C LEU A 167 5.49 -18.59 3.76
N ARG A 168 5.66 -19.19 2.57
CA ARG A 168 7.00 -19.42 2.00
C ARG A 168 7.78 -18.12 1.84
N LEU A 169 7.15 -17.04 1.39
CA LEU A 169 7.87 -15.80 1.12
C LEU A 169 8.22 -15.01 2.37
N ILE A 170 7.36 -15.03 3.40
CA ILE A 170 7.71 -14.48 4.71
C ILE A 170 8.85 -15.28 5.35
N GLU A 171 8.84 -16.60 5.18
CA GLU A 171 9.82 -17.49 5.79
C GLU A 171 11.14 -17.53 5.03
N GLU A 172 11.15 -17.48 3.70
CA GLU A 172 12.35 -17.72 2.88
C GLU A 172 12.99 -16.41 2.37
N GLU A 173 12.24 -15.32 2.22
CA GLU A 173 12.74 -14.08 1.62
C GLU A 173 12.79 -12.90 2.62
N ASP A 174 14.00 -12.43 2.90
CA ASP A 174 14.21 -11.30 3.81
C ASP A 174 13.71 -9.96 3.27
N ASP A 175 13.39 -9.86 1.98
CA ASP A 175 13.10 -8.58 1.31
C ASP A 175 11.65 -8.07 1.49
N PHE A 176 10.77 -8.82 2.18
CA PHE A 176 9.39 -8.39 2.48
C PHE A 176 9.27 -7.31 3.56
N ARG A 177 10.36 -6.92 4.20
CA ARG A 177 10.33 -5.93 5.30
C ARG A 177 10.76 -4.55 4.82
N LEU A 178 10.13 -3.53 5.38
CA LEU A 178 10.37 -2.12 5.09
C LEU A 178 11.81 -1.68 5.38
N GLY A 179 12.42 -2.26 6.43
CA GLY A 179 13.72 -1.82 6.93
C GLY A 179 13.64 -0.47 7.64
N ASP A 180 14.76 0.27 7.64
CA ASP A 180 14.86 1.60 8.25
C ASP A 180 14.20 2.67 7.38
N ILE A 181 13.12 3.26 7.86
CA ILE A 181 12.33 4.28 7.16
C ILE A 181 12.43 5.66 7.82
N ARG A 182 13.44 5.90 8.67
CA ARG A 182 13.65 7.21 9.31
C ARG A 182 13.86 8.36 8.34
N ASN A 183 14.39 8.07 7.15
CA ASN A 183 14.65 9.08 6.13
C ASN A 183 13.36 9.74 5.61
N PHE A 184 12.18 9.15 5.86
CA PHE A 184 10.89 9.72 5.49
C PHE A 184 10.44 10.83 6.46
N THR A 185 11.14 11.97 6.41
CA THR A 185 11.00 13.12 7.34
C THR A 185 9.64 13.80 7.42
N LYS A 186 8.71 13.49 6.51
CA LYS A 186 7.33 14.01 6.51
C LYS A 186 6.27 12.95 6.75
N LEU A 187 6.65 11.67 6.88
CA LEU A 187 5.69 10.59 7.02
C LEU A 187 4.99 10.71 8.37
N ALA A 188 3.70 11.04 8.31
CA ALA A 188 2.84 11.25 9.47
C ALA A 188 1.96 10.03 9.74
N THR A 189 1.58 9.29 8.70
CA THR A 189 0.74 8.09 8.82
C THR A 189 1.38 6.89 8.14
N LEU A 190 1.53 5.81 8.90
CA LEU A 190 1.99 4.51 8.41
C LEU A 190 0.92 3.46 8.72
N ASP A 191 0.42 2.77 7.68
CA ASP A 191 -0.54 1.66 7.81
C ASP A 191 -0.03 0.43 7.05
N VAL A 192 0.51 -0.53 7.79
CA VAL A 192 1.16 -1.70 7.20
C VAL A 192 0.86 -2.95 8.02
N GLU A 193 1.22 -4.09 7.49
CA GLU A 193 1.07 -5.35 8.20
C GLU A 193 2.28 -5.62 9.10
N GLN A 194 2.09 -6.42 10.15
CA GLN A 194 3.18 -6.80 11.05
C GLN A 194 4.37 -7.39 10.27
N THR A 195 4.10 -8.23 9.27
CA THR A 195 5.13 -8.91 8.46
C THR A 195 5.97 -7.93 7.62
N ALA A 196 5.43 -6.75 7.31
CA ALA A 196 6.19 -5.69 6.63
C ALA A 196 7.16 -4.98 7.58
N LEU A 197 6.99 -5.11 8.90
CA LEU A 197 7.81 -4.43 9.91
C LEU A 197 8.77 -5.37 10.64
N LEU A 198 8.32 -6.58 10.95
CA LEU A 198 8.95 -7.47 11.91
C LEU A 198 9.05 -8.90 11.38
N THR A 199 9.98 -9.67 11.95
CA THR A 199 10.08 -11.12 11.78
C THR A 199 9.93 -11.82 13.11
N GLU A 200 9.31 -13.00 13.09
CA GLU A 200 9.28 -13.89 14.25
C GLU A 200 10.62 -14.63 14.44
N ASP A 201 11.43 -14.74 13.37
CA ASP A 201 12.78 -15.30 13.42
C ASP A 201 13.81 -14.17 13.66
N PRO A 202 14.43 -14.08 14.85
CA PRO A 202 15.42 -13.05 15.15
C PRO A 202 16.65 -13.08 14.23
N LYS A 203 16.97 -14.23 13.61
CA LYS A 203 18.12 -14.35 12.70
C LYS A 203 17.88 -13.64 11.37
N LYS A 204 16.61 -13.42 11.00
CA LYS A 204 16.15 -12.76 9.77
C LYS A 204 15.86 -11.28 9.98
N GLN A 205 16.14 -10.75 11.18
CA GLN A 205 15.92 -9.34 11.48
C GLN A 205 16.94 -8.51 10.70
N ILE A 206 16.45 -7.69 9.76
CA ILE A 206 17.28 -6.90 8.84
C ILE A 206 18.05 -5.79 9.55
N SER A 207 17.52 -5.30 10.67
CA SER A 207 18.07 -4.19 11.41
C SER A 207 18.37 -4.60 12.85
N ASN A 208 19.59 -4.33 13.29
CA ASN A 208 19.99 -4.49 14.68
C ASN A 208 19.41 -3.38 15.59
N ARG A 209 18.73 -2.39 15.02
CA ARG A 209 18.11 -1.30 15.78
C ARG A 209 16.77 -1.75 16.36
N PRO A 210 16.40 -1.26 17.55
CA PRO A 210 15.05 -1.41 18.07
C PRO A 210 14.00 -0.90 17.08
N PHE A 211 12.83 -1.54 17.08
CA PHE A 211 11.69 -1.19 16.22
C PHE A 211 11.34 0.30 16.26
N VAL A 212 11.31 0.90 17.46
CA VAL A 212 11.00 2.32 17.66
C VAL A 212 12.03 3.26 17.02
N GLU A 213 13.28 2.82 16.89
CA GLU A 213 14.35 3.60 16.25
C GLU A 213 14.34 3.53 14.72
N MET A 214 13.57 2.61 14.11
CA MET A 214 13.51 2.47 12.65
C MET A 214 12.45 3.38 12.02
N MET A 215 11.64 4.03 12.86
CA MET A 215 10.49 4.83 12.47
C MET A 215 10.85 6.32 12.36
N PRO A 216 10.23 7.07 11.44
CA PRO A 216 10.49 8.50 11.30
C PRO A 216 9.90 9.29 12.46
N SER A 217 10.64 10.27 12.97
CA SER A 217 10.21 11.10 14.10
C SER A 217 8.99 11.99 13.81
N SER A 218 8.61 12.14 12.54
CA SER A 218 7.39 12.82 12.09
C SER A 218 6.11 11.99 12.26
N LEU A 219 6.23 10.72 12.61
CA LEU A 219 5.11 9.79 12.66
C LEU A 219 4.09 10.21 13.74
N GLN A 220 2.84 10.37 13.33
CA GLN A 220 1.71 10.74 14.18
C GLN A 220 0.72 9.59 14.38
N SER A 221 0.56 8.73 13.37
CA SER A 221 -0.35 7.60 13.39
C SER A 221 0.35 6.36 12.88
N LEU A 222 0.33 5.30 13.68
CA LEU A 222 0.85 3.97 13.33
C LEU A 222 -0.28 2.95 13.40
N THR A 223 -0.59 2.32 12.27
CA THR A 223 -1.50 1.18 12.19
C THR A 223 -0.71 -0.06 11.81
N ILE A 224 -0.76 -1.10 12.65
CA ILE A 224 -0.16 -2.41 12.39
C ILE A 224 -1.28 -3.43 12.27
N ARG A 225 -1.50 -3.94 11.07
CA ARG A 225 -2.53 -4.93 10.75
C ARG A 225 -2.00 -6.35 10.87
N SER A 226 -2.94 -7.29 10.97
CA SER A 226 -2.65 -8.72 10.90
C SER A 226 -1.64 -9.18 11.96
N CYS A 227 -1.80 -8.67 13.19
CA CYS A 227 -0.82 -8.89 14.25
C CYS A 227 -0.96 -10.26 14.93
N SER A 228 0.18 -10.89 15.22
CA SER A 228 0.34 -12.06 16.08
C SER A 228 0.92 -11.67 17.45
N ASP A 229 0.89 -12.58 18.43
CA ASP A 229 1.40 -12.33 19.79
C ASP A 229 2.89 -11.90 19.83
N SER A 230 3.66 -12.10 18.75
CA SER A 230 5.05 -11.64 18.66
C SER A 230 5.19 -10.11 18.55
N ILE A 231 4.11 -9.36 18.28
CA ILE A 231 4.12 -7.89 18.30
C ILE A 231 4.31 -7.31 19.72
N ILE A 232 3.91 -8.06 20.75
CA ILE A 232 3.77 -7.58 22.13
C ILE A 232 5.04 -6.92 22.69
N PRO A 233 6.24 -7.53 22.59
CA PRO A 233 7.47 -6.91 23.08
C PRO A 233 7.73 -5.55 22.39
N HIS A 234 7.47 -5.45 21.10
CA HIS A 234 7.69 -4.23 20.33
C HIS A 234 6.71 -3.10 20.71
N ILE A 235 5.48 -3.44 21.09
CA ILE A 235 4.51 -2.46 21.60
C ILE A 235 4.88 -1.97 23.00
N ARG A 236 5.44 -2.86 23.84
CA ARG A 236 5.97 -2.44 25.15
C ARG A 236 7.13 -1.47 24.97
N ASP A 237 8.09 -1.80 24.11
CA ASP A 237 9.21 -0.92 23.80
C ASP A 237 8.73 0.42 23.23
N LEU A 238 7.77 0.37 22.30
CA LEU A 238 7.15 1.57 21.75
C LEU A 238 6.49 2.43 22.85
N SER A 239 5.75 1.81 23.78
CA SER A 239 5.09 2.54 24.87
C SER A 239 6.08 3.25 25.79
N ILE A 240 7.25 2.65 26.03
CA ILE A 240 8.31 3.22 26.87
C ILE A 240 9.05 4.34 26.14
N TRP A 241 9.46 4.09 24.90
CA TRP A 241 10.44 4.92 24.19
C TRP A 241 9.84 5.89 23.16
N HIS A 242 8.52 5.87 22.92
CA HIS A 242 7.91 6.73 21.89
C HIS A 242 8.21 8.22 22.08
N LYS A 243 8.34 8.73 23.32
CA LYS A 243 8.60 10.16 23.54
C LYS A 243 9.96 10.60 23.02
N ASP A 244 10.96 9.71 23.09
CA ASP A 244 12.33 10.02 22.70
C ASP A 244 12.51 9.93 21.18
N PHE A 245 11.88 8.95 20.54
CA PHE A 245 12.07 8.67 19.12
C PHE A 245 10.93 9.13 18.21
N LEU A 246 9.69 9.13 18.72
CA LEU A 246 8.46 9.43 18.00
C LEU A 246 7.63 10.50 18.73
N PRO A 247 8.20 11.70 18.96
CA PRO A 247 7.60 12.72 19.80
C PRO A 247 6.26 13.26 19.28
N GLN A 248 5.94 13.03 18.00
CA GLN A 248 4.68 13.46 17.38
C GLN A 248 3.60 12.38 17.37
N LEU A 249 3.88 11.18 17.89
CA LEU A 249 2.95 10.06 17.91
C LEU A 249 1.71 10.43 18.71
N LYS A 250 0.54 10.22 18.13
CA LYS A 250 -0.79 10.51 18.71
C LYS A 250 -1.71 9.31 18.64
N GLN A 251 -1.48 8.39 17.71
CA GLN A 251 -2.35 7.23 17.53
C GLN A 251 -1.52 5.99 17.24
N VAL A 252 -1.85 4.91 17.95
CA VAL A 252 -1.35 3.56 17.68
C VAL A 252 -2.55 2.63 17.58
N GLU A 253 -2.70 1.99 16.43
CA GLU A 253 -3.76 1.03 16.18
C GLU A 253 -3.16 -0.32 15.81
N ILE A 254 -3.66 -1.36 16.48
CA ILE A 254 -3.25 -2.73 16.21
C ILE A 254 -4.48 -3.53 15.84
N THR A 255 -4.39 -4.26 14.74
CA THR A 255 -5.46 -5.19 14.35
C THR A 255 -5.00 -6.61 14.59
N ALA A 256 -5.58 -7.27 15.59
CA ALA A 256 -5.29 -8.66 15.90
C ALA A 256 -6.15 -9.59 15.03
N ILE A 257 -5.54 -10.64 14.50
CA ILE A 257 -6.27 -11.68 13.75
C ILE A 257 -7.07 -12.53 14.73
N LYS A 258 -8.30 -12.85 14.35
CA LYS A 258 -9.07 -13.92 14.97
C LYS A 258 -9.10 -15.08 13.97
N GLU A 259 -8.23 -16.07 14.17
CA GLU A 259 -8.24 -17.27 13.34
C GLU A 259 -9.38 -18.18 13.78
N VAL A 260 -10.25 -18.52 12.83
CA VAL A 260 -11.25 -19.59 13.00
C VAL A 260 -10.81 -20.73 12.08
N ILE A 261 -9.97 -21.63 12.59
CA ILE A 261 -9.56 -22.82 11.86
C ILE A 261 -10.35 -23.99 12.46
N SER A 262 -11.34 -24.50 11.71
CA SER A 262 -12.11 -25.73 12.03
C SER A 262 -12.48 -25.89 13.51
N ASP A 263 -13.60 -25.28 13.93
CA ASP A 263 -14.17 -25.33 15.30
C ASP A 263 -13.25 -24.91 16.46
N VAL A 264 -11.99 -24.56 16.19
CA VAL A 264 -11.03 -24.00 17.15
C VAL A 264 -10.77 -22.56 16.76
N VAL A 265 -11.26 -21.64 17.58
CA VAL A 265 -10.91 -20.22 17.44
C VAL A 265 -9.58 -20.01 18.17
N THR A 266 -8.49 -19.94 17.42
CA THR A 266 -7.20 -19.51 17.97
C THR A 266 -7.23 -17.99 18.05
N TYR A 267 -7.44 -17.49 19.26
CA TYR A 267 -7.32 -16.06 19.53
C TYR A 267 -5.85 -15.71 19.68
N ASN A 268 -5.44 -14.55 19.16
CA ASN A 268 -4.32 -13.78 19.72
C ASN A 268 -4.71 -13.28 21.13
N ALA A 269 -5.02 -14.23 22.03
CA ALA A 269 -5.59 -14.01 23.35
C ALA A 269 -4.66 -13.16 24.20
N LYS A 270 -3.36 -13.22 23.92
CA LYS A 270 -2.37 -12.42 24.63
C LYS A 270 -2.46 -10.94 24.24
N ILE A 271 -2.55 -10.58 22.96
CA ILE A 271 -2.78 -9.18 22.54
C ILE A 271 -4.02 -8.60 23.23
N TRP A 272 -5.12 -9.37 23.23
CA TRP A 272 -6.37 -8.93 23.85
C TRP A 272 -6.30 -8.81 25.37
N SER A 273 -5.64 -9.76 26.05
CA SER A 273 -5.46 -9.70 27.50
C SER A 273 -4.52 -8.55 27.92
N GLU A 274 -3.53 -8.22 27.10
CA GLU A 274 -2.59 -7.12 27.36
C GLU A 274 -3.10 -5.73 26.94
N ARG A 275 -4.20 -5.65 26.18
CA ARG A 275 -4.77 -4.36 25.70
C ARG A 275 -4.86 -3.30 26.79
N ARG A 276 -5.40 -3.65 27.96
CA ARG A 276 -5.55 -2.71 29.08
C ARG A 276 -4.21 -2.22 29.64
N ALA A 277 -3.21 -3.10 29.68
CA ALA A 277 -1.87 -2.75 30.11
C ALA A 277 -1.23 -1.76 29.12
N PHE A 278 -1.38 -1.99 27.81
CA PHE A 278 -0.89 -1.07 26.79
C PHE A 278 -1.57 0.29 26.83
N THR A 279 -2.91 0.34 26.93
CA THR A 279 -3.64 1.61 27.04
C THR A 279 -3.16 2.45 28.23
N GLY A 280 -2.77 1.80 29.35
CA GLY A 280 -2.19 2.50 30.50
C GLY A 280 -0.69 2.82 30.40
N ALA A 281 0.05 2.17 29.49
CA ALA A 281 1.48 2.33 29.33
C ALA A 281 1.85 3.52 28.42
N PHE A 282 0.98 3.84 27.46
CA PHE A 282 1.16 5.01 26.61
C PHE A 282 0.90 6.32 27.37
N SER A 283 1.50 7.41 26.91
CA SER A 283 1.20 8.73 27.47
C SER A 283 -0.26 9.12 27.16
N PRO A 284 -0.92 9.95 28.00
CA PRO A 284 -2.32 10.34 27.77
C PRO A 284 -2.57 11.05 26.42
N SER A 285 -1.53 11.53 25.76
CA SER A 285 -1.59 12.14 24.43
C SER A 285 -1.60 11.13 23.26
N VAL A 286 -1.41 9.84 23.54
CA VAL A 286 -1.42 8.77 22.54
C VAL A 286 -2.66 7.90 22.73
N ASP A 287 -3.53 7.90 21.72
CA ASP A 287 -4.67 7.01 21.63
C ASP A 287 -4.22 5.62 21.16
N PHE A 288 -4.24 4.64 22.06
CA PHE A 288 -3.90 3.25 21.77
C PHE A 288 -5.15 2.39 21.65
N ASN A 289 -5.33 1.78 20.48
CA ASN A 289 -6.49 0.94 20.18
C ASN A 289 -6.09 -0.43 19.64
N VAL A 290 -6.80 -1.47 20.09
CA VAL A 290 -6.76 -2.82 19.53
C VAL A 290 -8.10 -3.09 18.86
N LYS A 291 -8.08 -3.38 17.57
CA LYS A 291 -9.24 -3.75 16.76
C LYS A 291 -9.20 -5.22 16.39
N GLU A 292 -10.38 -5.78 16.18
CA GLU A 292 -10.54 -7.14 15.67
C GLU A 292 -10.51 -7.11 14.14
N LYS A 293 -9.62 -7.91 13.53
CA LYS A 293 -9.75 -8.24 12.10
C LYS A 293 -10.59 -9.50 12.04
N PHE A 294 -11.79 -9.38 11.48
CA PHE A 294 -12.49 -10.55 10.99
C PHE A 294 -11.77 -10.99 9.72
N ASP A 295 -10.90 -11.98 9.86
CA ASP A 295 -10.53 -12.77 8.70
C ASP A 295 -11.73 -13.67 8.42
N THR A 296 -12.71 -13.15 7.69
CA THR A 296 -13.67 -14.02 7.01
C THR A 296 -12.85 -14.70 5.94
N GLY A 297 -12.07 -15.72 6.34
CA GLY A 297 -11.29 -16.53 5.44
C GLY A 297 -12.20 -16.79 4.26
N ALA A 298 -11.88 -16.16 3.12
CA ALA A 298 -12.80 -16.10 2.03
C ALA A 298 -13.05 -17.57 1.70
N SER A 299 -14.25 -18.05 2.02
CA SER A 299 -14.66 -19.36 1.54
C SER A 299 -14.40 -19.27 0.04
N LEU A 300 -13.63 -20.23 -0.46
CA LEU A 300 -13.10 -20.25 -1.83
C LEU A 300 -14.21 -20.24 -2.91
N ASN A 301 -15.47 -20.07 -2.51
CA ASN A 301 -16.67 -20.11 -3.33
C ASN A 301 -17.48 -18.81 -3.18
N GLY A 302 -17.25 -17.87 -4.10
CA GLY A 302 -18.33 -17.00 -4.61
C GLY A 302 -18.49 -15.58 -4.06
N PHE A 303 -17.70 -15.11 -3.09
CA PHE A 303 -17.77 -13.70 -2.69
C PHE A 303 -16.85 -12.82 -3.54
N TRP A 304 -17.45 -12.10 -4.49
CA TRP A 304 -16.88 -10.87 -5.03
C TRP A 304 -17.01 -9.81 -3.94
N PRO A 305 -15.91 -9.28 -3.41
CA PRO A 305 -16.00 -8.16 -2.49
C PRO A 305 -16.60 -7.01 -3.27
N LEU A 306 -17.71 -6.48 -2.76
CA LEU A 306 -18.26 -5.23 -3.25
C LEU A 306 -17.16 -4.17 -3.15
N PRO A 307 -16.99 -3.30 -4.17
CA PRO A 307 -16.02 -2.21 -4.09
C PRO A 307 -16.24 -1.40 -2.80
N PRO A 308 -15.17 -0.84 -2.21
CA PRO A 308 -15.26 -0.24 -0.88
C PRO A 308 -16.35 0.84 -0.81
N PRO A 309 -17.03 1.01 0.34
CA PRO A 309 -18.12 1.99 0.50
C PRO A 309 -17.75 3.42 0.10
N THR A 310 -16.47 3.78 0.16
CA THR A 310 -15.94 5.12 -0.17
C THR A 310 -16.00 5.47 -1.66
N TRP A 311 -16.32 4.52 -2.54
CA TRP A 311 -16.34 4.73 -4.00
C TRP A 311 -17.77 4.93 -4.55
N ARG A 312 -18.79 4.98 -3.67
CA ARG A 312 -20.21 5.16 -4.03
C ARG A 312 -20.77 6.58 -3.81
N SER A 313 -19.91 7.59 -3.64
CA SER A 313 -20.31 9.00 -3.50
C SER A 313 -20.03 9.80 -4.76
#